data_AF-A0A381LGL3-F1
#
_entry.id   AF-A0A381LGL3-F1
#
_cell.length_a   1.000
_cell.length_b   1.000
_cell.length_c   1.000
_cell.angle_alpha   90.00
_cell.angle_beta   90.00
_cell.angle_gamma   90.00
#
_symmetry.space_group_name_H-M   'P 1'
#
loop_
_entity.id
_entity.type
_entity.pdbx_description
1 polymer ?
#
loop_
_entity_poly.entity_id
_entity_poly.type
_entity_poly.pdbx_seq_one_letter_code
_entity_poly.pdbx_strand_id
1 'polypeptide(L)' 'VRVVAELPASPREISKKMNQLVRYFREIFYAQPLRRFVHGFCLHKLHVEFWVIDRSGAYSSREIDVIGSQ' A
#
# COMPACT_ATOMS: atom_id res chain seq x y z
N VAL A 1 -11.42 3.96 -6.87
CA VAL A 1 -10.34 3.29 -6.09
C VAL A 1 -9.79 2.15 -6.94
N ARG A 2 -8.47 2.06 -7.16
CA ARG A 2 -7.86 0.97 -7.94
C ARG A 2 -7.15 0.02 -6.98
N VAL A 3 -7.61 -1.22 -6.90
CA VAL A 3 -6.94 -2.29 -6.13
C VAL A 3 -5.88 -2.88 -7.04
N VAL A 4 -4.60 -2.69 -6.71
CA VAL A 4 -3.47 -3.02 -7.60
C VAL A 4 -2.88 -4.40 -7.30
N ALA A 5 -3.19 -5.02 -6.15
CA ALA A 5 -2.66 -6.31 -5.79
C ALA A 5 -3.45 -7.01 -4.67
N GLU A 6 -3.54 -8.34 -4.75
CA GLU A 6 -3.80 -9.23 -3.61
C GLU A 6 -2.46 -9.65 -2.97
N LEU A 7 -2.37 -9.75 -1.64
CA LEU A 7 -1.14 -10.23 -0.98
C LEU A 7 -1.11 -11.78 -0.97
N PRO A 8 -0.14 -12.42 -1.64
CA PRO A 8 0.00 -13.88 -1.65
C PRO A 8 0.56 -14.39 -0.32
N ALA A 9 0.32 -15.66 0.00
CA ALA A 9 0.79 -16.25 1.25
C ALA A 9 2.31 -16.48 1.30
N SER A 10 2.99 -16.56 0.15
CA SER A 10 4.42 -16.88 0.12
C SER A 10 5.30 -15.62 0.24
N PRO A 11 6.35 -15.62 1.09
CA PRO A 11 7.23 -14.46 1.26
C PRO A 11 7.92 -13.99 -0.03
N ARG A 12 8.25 -14.93 -0.93
CA ARG A 12 8.88 -14.63 -2.22
C ARG A 12 7.92 -13.89 -3.16
N GLU A 13 6.66 -14.28 -3.19
CA GLU A 13 5.66 -13.62 -4.04
C GLU A 13 5.26 -12.26 -3.46
N ILE A 14 5.22 -12.11 -2.13
CA ILE A 14 5.05 -10.80 -1.48
C ILE A 14 6.16 -9.86 -1.93
N SER A 15 7.43 -10.27 -1.84
CA SER A 15 8.56 -9.44 -2.28
C SER A 15 8.44 -9.03 -3.76
N LYS A 16 8.05 -9.95 -4.64
CA LYS A 16 7.79 -9.63 -6.06
C LYS A 16 6.68 -8.60 -6.24
N LYS A 17 5.55 -8.75 -5.55
CA LYS A 17 4.43 -7.78 -5.64
C LYS A 17 4.80 -6.43 -5.03
N MET A 18 5.56 -6.41 -3.94
CA MET A 18 6.07 -5.16 -3.35
C MET A 18 6.97 -4.42 -4.33
N ASN A 19 7.89 -5.13 -5.00
CA ASN A 19 8.70 -4.52 -6.06
C ASN A 19 7.86 -3.92 -7.20
N GLN A 20 6.78 -4.62 -7.60
CA GLN A 20 5.85 -4.11 -8.61
C GLN A 20 5.09 -2.87 -8.14
N LEU A 21 4.60 -2.86 -6.88
CA LEU A 21 3.93 -1.71 -6.27
C LEU A 21 4.86 -0.50 -6.19
N VAL A 22 6.12 -0.69 -5.78
CA VAL A 22 7.13 0.38 -5.74
C VAL A 22 7.34 0.98 -7.13
N ARG A 23 7.39 0.15 -8.18
CA ARG A 23 7.48 0.66 -9.57
C ARG A 23 6.26 1.49 -9.96
N TYR A 24 5.06 1.03 -9.63
CA TYR A 24 3.83 1.80 -9.87
C TYR A 24 3.82 3.14 -9.13
N PHE A 25 4.24 3.17 -7.87
CA PHE A 25 4.32 4.42 -7.12
C PHE A 25 5.30 5.40 -7.75
N ARG A 26 6.46 4.92 -8.22
CA ARG A 26 7.41 5.75 -8.97
C ARG A 26 6.77 6.34 -10.22
N GLU A 27 6.10 5.51 -11.03
CA GLU A 27 5.42 5.97 -12.25
C GLU A 27 4.35 7.03 -11.96
N ILE A 28 3.59 6.88 -10.86
CA ILE A 28 2.61 7.88 -10.41
C ILE A 28 3.28 9.22 -10.10
N PHE A 29 4.40 9.22 -9.36
CA PHE A 29 5.12 10.46 -9.05
C PHE A 29 5.76 11.10 -10.29
N TYR A 30 6.24 10.30 -11.24
CA TYR A 30 6.74 10.82 -12.52
C TYR A 30 5.64 11.45 -13.35
N ALA A 31 4.47 10.79 -13.46
CA ALA A 31 3.34 11.29 -14.23
C ALA A 31 2.67 12.52 -13.58
N GLN A 32 2.78 12.66 -12.25
CA GLN A 32 2.15 13.75 -11.49
C GLN A 32 3.15 14.38 -10.50
N PRO A 33 4.07 15.25 -10.96
CA PRO A 33 5.15 15.80 -10.12
C PRO A 33 4.68 16.57 -8.88
N LEU A 34 3.46 17.13 -8.93
CA LEU A 34 2.84 17.85 -7.81
C LEU A 34 2.18 16.92 -6.79
N ARG A 35 1.95 15.64 -7.12
CA ARG A 35 1.42 14.66 -6.17
C ARG A 35 2.48 14.40 -5.10
N ARG A 36 2.16 14.79 -3.85
CA ARG A 36 3.07 14.64 -2.72
C ARG A 36 2.96 13.26 -2.06
N PHE A 37 1.76 12.69 -2.06
CA PHE A 37 1.44 11.44 -1.36
C PHE A 37 0.64 10.48 -2.24
N VAL A 38 0.92 9.19 -2.09
CA VAL A 38 0.06 8.10 -2.55
C VAL A 38 -0.48 7.38 -1.33
N HIS A 39 -1.79 7.20 -1.29
CA HIS A 39 -2.47 6.52 -0.19
C HIS A 39 -2.84 5.11 -0.66
N GLY A 40 -2.59 4.12 0.19
CA GLY A 40 -2.94 2.73 -0.03
C GLY A 40 -3.49 2.11 1.24
N PHE A 41 -4.01 0.89 1.13
CA PHE A 41 -4.38 0.10 2.28
C PHE A 41 -4.19 -1.39 1.97
N CYS A 42 -3.87 -2.14 3.01
CA CYS A 42 -3.82 -3.59 3.01
C CYS A 42 -5.02 -4.07 3.84
N LEU A 43 -5.89 -4.85 3.24
CA LEU A 43 -7.01 -5.49 3.93
C LEU A 43 -6.70 -6.97 4.09
N HIS A 44 -6.67 -7.46 5.33
CA HIS A 44 -6.50 -8.86 5.63
C HIS A 44 -7.55 -9.32 6.64
N LYS A 45 -8.46 -10.19 6.19
CA LYS A 45 -9.61 -10.67 6.97
C LYS A 45 -10.45 -9.49 7.50
N LEU A 46 -10.36 -9.22 8.81
CA LEU A 46 -11.11 -8.18 9.53
C LEU A 46 -10.22 -7.03 9.98
N HIS A 47 -8.98 -6.99 9.48
CA HIS A 47 -8.01 -5.98 9.84
C HIS A 47 -7.61 -5.18 8.60
N VAL A 48 -7.44 -3.88 8.80
CA VAL A 48 -6.96 -2.97 7.77
C VAL A 48 -5.73 -2.22 8.26
N GLU A 49 -4.74 -2.08 7.39
CA GLU A 49 -3.57 -1.23 7.60
C GLU A 49 -3.53 -0.19 6.49
N PHE A 50 -3.48 1.09 6.87
CA PHE A 50 -3.38 2.19 5.92
C PHE A 50 -1.93 2.53 5.67
N TRP A 51 -1.61 2.90 4.43
CA TRP A 51 -0.27 3.25 4.00
C TRP A 51 -0.27 4.63 3.35
N VAL A 52 0.70 5.46 3.74
CA VAL A 52 1.04 6.71 3.07
C VAL A 52 2.43 6.56 2.49
N ILE A 53 2.54 6.74 1.18
CA ILE A 53 3.80 6.67 0.46
C ILE A 53 4.15 8.05 -0.06
N ASP A 54 5.37 8.50 0.20
CA ASP A 54 5.95 9.72 -0.36
C ASP A 54 7.32 9.44 -0.98
N ARG A 55 8.12 10.49 -1.21
CA ARG A 55 9.46 10.37 -1.80
C ARG A 55 10.52 9.88 -0.81
N SER A 56 10.24 9.95 0.49
CA SER A 56 11.09 9.47 1.57
C SER A 56 10.85 8.00 1.88
N GLY A 57 9.66 7.47 1.57
CA GLY A 57 9.35 6.06 1.72
C GLY A 57 7.87 5.79 1.95
N ALA A 58 7.60 4.63 2.55
CA ALA A 58 6.26 4.19 2.92
C ALA A 58 6.11 4.21 4.45
N TYR A 59 5.03 4.81 4.92
CA TYR A 59 4.61 4.86 6.31
C TYR A 59 3.31 4.07 6.43
N SER A 60 3.20 3.22 7.45
CA SER A 60 1.95 2.52 7.75
C SER A 60 1.30 3.04 9.03
N SER A 61 -0.02 2.91 9.08
CA SER A 61 -0.75 2.95 10.34
C SER A 61 -0.48 1.67 11.13
N ARG A 62 -0.91 1.65 12.40
CA ARG A 62 -1.12 0.37 13.06
C ARG A 62 -2.23 -0.41 12.35
N GLU A 63 -2.22 -1.72 12.49
CA GLU A 63 -3.36 -2.57 12.16
C GLU A 63 -4.60 -2.13 12.95
N ILE A 64 -5.73 -2.00 12.25
CA ILE A 64 -7.01 -1.55 12.80
C ILE A 64 -8.04 -2.65 12.59
N ASP A 65 -8.71 -3.05 13.67
CA ASP A 65 -9.88 -3.92 13.61
C ASP A 65 -11.06 -3.19 12.97
N VAL A 66 -11.55 -3.74 11.87
CA VAL A 66 -12.68 -3.18 11.11
C VAL A 66 -14.00 -3.34 11.88
N ILE A 67 -14.11 -4.34 12.76
CA ILE A 67 -15.32 -4.63 13.54
C ILE A 67 -15.25 -4.08 14.98
N GLY A 68 -14.05 -3.95 15.56
CA GLY A 68 -13.85 -3.58 16.96
C GLY A 68 -13.63 -2.09 17.25
N SER A 69 -13.72 -1.22 16.23
CA SER A 69 -13.36 0.21 16.32
C SER A 69 -14.55 1.16 16.47
N GLN A 70 -15.70 0.69 16.97
CA GLN A 70 -16.87 1.53 17.31
C GLN A 70 -16.84 1.98 18.78
#